data_AF-A0A4Q4CLX0-F1
#
_entry.id   AF-A0A4Q4CLX0-F1
#
_cell.length_a   1.000
_cell.length_b   1.000
_cell.length_c   1.000
_cell.angle_alpha   90.00
_cell.angle_beta   90.00
_cell.angle_gamma   90.00
#
_symmetry.space_group_name_H-M   'P 1'
#
loop_
_entity.id
_entity.type
_entity.pdbx_description
1 polymer ?
#
loop_
_entity_poly.entity_id
_entity_poly.type
_entity_poly.pdbx_seq_one_letter_code
_entity_poly.pdbx_strand_id
1 'polypeptide(L)'
;MLTEQDIEHFRTQGYLLPGVQLFSEEKLSGLETIFNEHLADKGDKLSDELDTPHYRDERLLEYLMSDEVLDVIEQLIGPDIALWS
;
A
#
# COMPACT_ATOMS: atom_id res chain seq x y z
N MET A 1 -7.94 0.87 -13.95
CA MET A 1 -9.11 -0.01 -13.74
C MET A 1 -8.71 -1.43 -14.08
N LEU A 2 -9.07 -2.38 -13.23
CA LEU A 2 -8.76 -3.79 -13.39
C LEU A 2 -9.65 -4.42 -14.46
N THR A 3 -9.13 -5.42 -15.16
CA THR A 3 -9.91 -6.22 -16.11
C THR A 3 -10.67 -7.32 -15.39
N GLU A 4 -11.68 -7.89 -16.05
CA GLU A 4 -12.36 -9.10 -15.52
C GLU A 4 -11.39 -10.26 -15.28
N GLN A 5 -10.35 -10.37 -16.12
CA GLN A 5 -9.31 -11.39 -15.98
C GLN A 5 -8.46 -11.16 -14.72
N ASP A 6 -8.14 -9.90 -14.38
CA ASP A 6 -7.41 -9.56 -13.16
C ASP A 6 -8.22 -9.92 -11.91
N ILE A 7 -9.52 -9.62 -11.93
CA ILE A 7 -10.44 -9.94 -10.83
C ILE A 7 -10.57 -11.46 -10.66
N GLU A 8 -10.71 -12.21 -11.75
CA GLU A 8 -10.77 -13.67 -11.70
C GLU A 8 -9.44 -14.29 -11.24
N HIS A 9 -8.31 -13.73 -11.68
CA HIS A 9 -7.00 -14.15 -11.20
C HIS A 9 -6.86 -13.95 -9.69
N PHE A 10 -7.23 -12.78 -9.17
CA PHE A 10 -7.24 -12.51 -7.74
C PHE A 10 -8.11 -13.52 -6.96
N ARG A 11 -9.33 -13.78 -7.45
CA ARG A 11 -10.26 -14.72 -6.79
C ARG A 11 -9.73 -16.16 -6.76
N THR A 12 -9.04 -16.58 -7.82
CA THR A 12 -8.55 -17.97 -7.94
C THR A 12 -7.18 -18.18 -7.29
N GLN A 13 -6.30 -17.18 -7.32
CA GLN A 13 -4.93 -17.30 -6.82
C GLN A 13 -4.70 -16.65 -5.46
N GLY A 14 -5.60 -15.77 -5.02
CA GLY A 14 -5.49 -15.03 -3.76
C GLY A 14 -4.52 -13.84 -3.80
N TYR A 15 -4.00 -13.49 -4.97
CA TYR A 15 -3.15 -12.32 -5.18
C TYR A 15 -3.31 -11.77 -6.59
N LEU A 16 -2.88 -10.52 -6.80
CA LEU A 16 -2.82 -9.88 -8.12
C LEU A 16 -1.54 -9.05 -8.22
N LEU A 17 -0.84 -9.19 -9.35
CA LEU A 17 0.20 -8.25 -9.77
C LEU A 17 -0.36 -7.44 -10.94
N PRO A 18 -0.92 -6.25 -10.71
CA PRO A 18 -1.73 -5.57 -11.71
C PRO A 18 -0.92 -5.02 -12.89
N GLY A 19 0.42 -5.05 -12.82
CA GLY A 19 1.30 -4.63 -13.92
C GLY A 19 1.21 -3.14 -14.25
N VAL A 20 0.64 -2.34 -13.35
CA VAL A 20 0.49 -0.89 -13.49
C VAL A 20 1.31 -0.18 -12.43
N GLN A 21 1.92 0.94 -12.83
CA GLN A 21 2.54 1.85 -11.89
C GLN A 21 1.43 2.60 -11.13
N LEU A 22 1.34 2.38 -9.82
CA LEU A 22 0.23 2.91 -9.00
C LEU A 22 0.40 4.40 -8.69
N PHE A 23 1.61 4.79 -8.29
CA PHE A 23 1.94 6.17 -7.94
C PHE A 23 2.78 6.83 -9.03
N SER A 24 2.61 8.14 -9.21
CA SER A 24 3.53 8.94 -10.00
C SER A 24 4.96 8.82 -9.46
N GLU A 25 5.96 9.13 -10.28
CA GLU A 25 7.37 9.10 -9.87
C GLU A 25 7.63 9.99 -8.64
N GLU A 26 7.02 11.18 -8.61
CA GLU A 26 7.11 12.10 -7.47
C GLU A 26 6.51 11.50 -6.20
N LYS A 27 5.30 10.95 -6.27
CA LYS A 27 4.61 10.36 -5.11
C LYS A 27 5.33 9.11 -4.61
N LEU A 28 5.82 8.26 -5.52
CA LEU A 28 6.62 7.09 -5.17
C LEU A 28 7.93 7.50 -4.48
N SER A 29 8.63 8.50 -5.00
CA SER A 29 9.86 9.05 -4.41
C SER A 29 9.61 9.61 -2.99
N GLY A 30 8.45 10.24 -2.77
CA GLY A 30 8.00 10.65 -1.45
C GLY A 30 7.84 9.47 -0.48
N LEU A 31 7.20 8.39 -0.93
CA LEU A 31 7.04 7.17 -0.12
C LEU A 31 8.39 6.52 0.20
N GLU A 32 9.28 6.43 -0.77
CA GLU A 32 10.64 5.92 -0.60
C GLU A 32 11.44 6.75 0.41
N THR A 33 11.27 8.07 0.39
CA THR A 33 11.92 8.96 1.36
C THR A 33 11.47 8.64 2.78
N ILE A 34 10.16 8.52 3.02
CA ILE A 34 9.60 8.17 4.34
C ILE A 34 10.14 6.80 4.81
N PHE A 35 10.16 5.82 3.91
CA PHE A 35 10.71 4.49 4.22
C PHE A 35 12.19 4.55 4.61
N ASN A 36 12.99 5.32 3.89
CA ASN A 36 14.42 5.48 4.19
C ASN A 36 14.65 6.20 5.54
N GLU A 37 13.82 7.18 5.89
CA GLU A 37 13.84 7.82 7.21
C GLU A 37 13.54 6.79 8.32
N HIS A 38 12.46 6.00 8.18
CA HIS A 38 12.13 4.94 9.15
C HIS A 38 13.22 3.88 9.24
N LEU A 39 13.86 3.55 8.11
CA LEU A 39 14.94 2.57 8.05
C LEU A 39 16.21 3.09 8.74
N ALA A 40 16.53 4.38 8.61
CA ALA A 40 17.66 5.01 9.28
C ALA A 40 17.45 5.12 10.79
N ASP A 41 16.20 5.31 11.21
CA ASP A 41 15.81 5.41 12.61
C ASP A 41 15.57 4.04 13.27
N LYS A 42 15.51 2.95 12.49
CA LYS A 42 15.32 1.61 13.05
C LYS A 42 16.57 1.22 13.85
N GLY A 43 16.38 0.89 15.11
CA GLY A 43 17.41 0.33 15.97
C GLY A 43 17.85 -1.07 15.51
N ASP A 44 18.67 -1.74 16.32
CA ASP A 44 19.26 -3.04 15.98
C ASP A 44 18.26 -4.21 15.89
N LYS A 45 16.99 -4.01 16.28
CA LYS A 45 15.95 -5.04 16.27
C LYS A 45 15.14 -4.98 14.97
N LEU A 46 15.48 -5.87 14.05
CA LEU A 46 15.01 -5.91 12.66
C LEU A 46 13.50 -6.17 12.44
N SER A 47 12.72 -6.75 13.37
CA SER A 47 11.36 -7.24 13.05
C SER A 47 10.21 -6.32 13.47
N ASP A 48 10.29 -5.67 14.63
CA ASP A 48 9.10 -5.04 15.23
C ASP A 48 9.04 -3.52 14.99
N GLU A 49 10.18 -2.89 14.65
CA GLU A 49 10.27 -1.43 14.53
C GLU A 49 9.79 -0.87 13.19
N LEU A 50 9.35 -1.71 12.26
CA LEU A 50 8.69 -1.29 11.02
C LEU A 50 7.26 -1.83 10.92
N ASP A 51 6.74 -2.41 12.00
CA ASP A 51 5.34 -2.80 12.07
C ASP A 51 4.47 -1.56 12.29
N THR A 52 3.31 -1.52 11.63
CA THR A 52 2.31 -0.44 11.71
C THR A 52 2.89 1.01 11.74
N PRO A 53 3.81 1.40 10.84
CA PRO A 53 4.53 2.67 10.94
C PRO A 53 3.62 3.90 10.80
N HIS A 54 2.43 3.74 10.23
CA HIS A 54 1.42 4.79 10.12
C HIS A 54 0.83 5.23 11.47
N TYR A 55 1.02 4.47 12.56
CA TYR A 55 0.67 4.92 13.92
C TYR A 55 1.56 6.05 14.44
N ARG A 56 2.80 6.17 13.94
CA ARG A 56 3.79 7.17 14.36
C ARG A 56 4.11 8.20 13.28
N ASP A 57 3.74 7.92 12.03
CA ASP A 57 3.98 8.80 10.90
C ASP A 57 2.73 8.92 10.03
N GLU A 58 1.94 9.96 10.28
CA GLU A 58 0.68 10.22 9.59
C GLU A 58 0.86 10.48 8.09
N ARG A 59 2.08 10.80 7.61
CA ARG A 59 2.35 10.96 6.17
C ARG A 59 2.04 9.69 5.39
N LEU A 60 2.10 8.52 6.02
CA LEU A 60 1.75 7.24 5.39
C LEU A 60 0.25 7.13 5.07
N LEU A 61 -0.61 7.87 5.78
CA LEU A 61 -2.05 7.87 5.54
C LEU A 61 -2.40 8.45 4.16
N GLU A 62 -1.59 9.38 3.63
CA GLU A 62 -1.73 9.93 2.27
C GLU A 62 -1.57 8.86 1.17
N TYR A 63 -0.92 7.73 1.49
CA TYR A 63 -0.75 6.59 0.61
C TYR A 63 -1.77 5.50 0.91
N LEU A 64 -1.98 5.18 2.19
CA LEU A 64 -2.90 4.12 2.61
C LEU A 64 -4.37 4.43 2.29
N MET A 65 -4.74 5.71 2.30
CA MET A 65 -6.10 6.19 2.02
C MET A 65 -6.23 6.87 0.65
N SER A 66 -5.24 6.69 -0.24
CA SER A 66 -5.24 7.38 -1.52
C SER A 66 -6.24 6.77 -2.50
N ASP A 67 -6.91 7.60 -3.31
CA ASP A 67 -7.85 7.13 -4.34
C ASP A 67 -7.19 6.12 -5.27
N GLU A 68 -5.91 6.33 -5.65
CA GLU A 68 -5.19 5.40 -6.52
C GLU A 68 -5.10 3.99 -5.93
N VAL A 69 -4.93 3.87 -4.60
CA VAL A 69 -4.92 2.58 -3.88
C VAL A 69 -6.34 2.06 -3.71
N LEU A 70 -7.24 2.88 -3.17
CA LEU A 70 -8.59 2.46 -2.81
C LEU A 70 -9.40 2.04 -4.04
N ASP A 71 -9.29 2.75 -5.17
CA ASP A 71 -9.95 2.38 -6.42
C ASP A 71 -9.59 0.96 -6.85
N VAL A 72 -8.33 0.53 -6.66
CA VAL A 72 -7.87 -0.82 -7.00
C VAL A 72 -8.42 -1.85 -6.01
N ILE A 73 -8.37 -1.56 -4.72
CA ILE A 73 -8.82 -2.50 -3.67
C ILE A 73 -10.34 -2.68 -3.70
N GLU A 74 -11.11 -1.60 -3.91
CA GLU A 74 -12.56 -1.66 -4.00
C GLU A 74 -13.05 -2.56 -5.14
N GLN A 75 -12.34 -2.59 -6.27
CA GLN A 75 -12.65 -3.50 -7.38
C GLN A 75 -12.44 -4.98 -7.01
N LEU A 76 -11.55 -5.28 -6.06
CA LEU A 76 -11.23 -6.64 -5.64
C LEU A 76 -12.17 -7.15 -4.54
N ILE A 77 -12.46 -6.31 -3.53
CA ILE A 77 -13.14 -6.72 -2.29
C ILE A 77 -14.42 -5.95 -1.95
N GLY A 78 -14.78 -4.92 -2.73
CA GLY A 78 -15.94 -4.07 -2.49
C GLY A 78 -15.62 -2.80 -1.70
N PRO A 79 -16.60 -1.90 -1.52
CA PRO A 79 -16.40 -0.53 -1.01
C PRO A 79 -16.24 -0.43 0.52
N ASP A 80 -16.75 -1.40 1.27
CA ASP A 80 -16.75 -1.35 2.74
C ASP A 80 -15.39 -1.82 3.30
N ILE A 81 -14.36 -1.00 3.15
CA ILE A 81 -12.98 -1.29 3.52
C ILE A 81 -12.63 -0.57 4.83
N ALA A 82 -11.91 -1.27 5.72
CA ALA A 82 -11.27 -0.67 6.88
C ALA A 82 -9.76 -0.93 6.84
N LEU A 83 -8.97 0.10 7.12
CA LEU A 83 -7.55 -0.08 7.40
C LEU A 83 -7.42 -0.85 8.73
N TRP A 84 -6.76 -2.00 8.69
CA TRP A 84 -6.55 -2.87 9.84
C TRP A 84 -5.08 -2.92 10.25
N SER A 85 -4.82 -3.03 11.55
CA SER A 85 -3.48 -3.08 12.16
C SER A 85 -3.53 -3.86 13.46
#